data_AF-A0A5J4VS70-F1
#
_entry.id   AF-A0A5J4VS70-F1
#
_cell.length_a   1.000
_cell.length_b   1.000
_cell.length_c   1.000
_cell.angle_alpha   90.00
_cell.angle_beta   90.00
_cell.angle_gamma   90.00
#
_symmetry.space_group_name_H-M   'P 1'
#
loop_
_entity.id
_entity.type
_entity.pdbx_description
1 polymer ?
#
loop_
_entity_poly.entity_id
_entity_poly.type
_entity_poly.pdbx_seq_one_letter_code
_entity_poly.pdbx_strand_id
1 'polypeptide(L)'
;MQESQDKDVREYAIEIINHIIQNGAIELKEGQQHPYHNQLSSDGTITKLIQQFKDKNKDIIHFYIAQTFAYLFKALPLPPDIKKDIIEKFKPDEIEELAFIAECPDNHDAILDGNYENNLFQKENKSFYYLLLTHNLLQFGSNANKKRVALAVKDKVEIFIIDEFLDEFIQEYSWIQRDQIKSKAKEALSLIKTVEELIEQEGEFEEINAQKIWNRQKDDEEEDDENDNEIDYDDEEDEEEQDNDNREEYDEEIEKEKDNQMKDKKEEEEEDDDDDINQ
;
A
#
# COMPACT_ATOMS: atom_id res chain seq x y z
N MET A 1 -22.13 -1.41 -20.47
CA MET A 1 -20.76 -0.87 -20.38
C MET A 1 -19.74 -2.00 -20.21
N GLN A 2 -19.80 -2.79 -19.14
CA GLN A 2 -18.91 -3.95 -18.93
C GLN A 2 -19.00 -5.07 -19.99
N GLU A 3 -20.12 -5.15 -20.72
CA GLU A 3 -20.33 -6.13 -21.81
C GLU A 3 -19.93 -5.61 -23.20
N SER A 4 -19.33 -4.41 -23.27
CA SER A 4 -18.82 -3.88 -24.53
C SER A 4 -17.78 -4.83 -25.13
N GLN A 5 -17.82 -5.05 -26.44
CA GLN A 5 -16.77 -5.79 -27.14
C GLN A 5 -15.50 -4.95 -27.32
N ASP A 6 -15.64 -3.63 -27.25
CA ASP A 6 -14.55 -2.67 -27.26
C ASP A 6 -13.71 -2.80 -25.97
N LYS A 7 -12.40 -2.98 -26.14
CA LYS A 7 -11.46 -3.16 -25.03
C LYS A 7 -11.34 -1.89 -24.21
N ASP A 8 -11.14 -0.75 -24.86
CA ASP A 8 -10.89 0.53 -24.22
C ASP A 8 -12.11 0.96 -23.41
N VAL A 9 -13.32 0.76 -23.96
CA VAL A 9 -14.56 1.04 -23.22
C VAL A 9 -14.68 0.21 -21.94
N ARG A 10 -14.21 -1.05 -21.94
CA ARG A 10 -14.22 -1.88 -20.72
C ARG A 10 -13.17 -1.42 -19.73
N GLU A 11 -11.97 -1.08 -20.19
CA GLU A 11 -10.87 -0.60 -19.35
C GLU A 11 -11.27 0.68 -18.63
N TYR A 12 -11.73 1.69 -19.35
CA TYR A 12 -12.24 2.94 -18.76
C TYR A 12 -13.40 2.70 -17.79
N ALA A 13 -14.32 1.78 -18.11
CA ALA A 13 -15.42 1.47 -17.20
C ALA A 13 -14.94 0.88 -15.88
N ILE A 14 -13.92 0.02 -15.90
CA ILE A 14 -13.35 -0.60 -14.69
C ILE A 14 -12.58 0.44 -13.87
N GLU A 15 -11.80 1.29 -14.53
CA GLU A 15 -11.08 2.38 -13.89
C GLU A 15 -12.03 3.37 -13.19
N ILE A 16 -13.13 3.76 -13.86
CA ILE A 16 -14.17 4.61 -13.25
C ILE A 16 -14.79 3.95 -12.02
N ILE A 17 -15.09 2.64 -12.10
CA ILE A 17 -15.61 1.90 -10.95
C ILE A 17 -14.61 1.91 -9.81
N ASN A 18 -13.33 1.63 -10.08
CA ASN A 18 -12.27 1.66 -9.08
C ASN A 18 -12.21 3.02 -8.38
N HIS A 19 -12.19 4.12 -9.12
CA HIS A 19 -12.16 5.47 -8.55
C HIS A 19 -13.40 5.77 -7.68
N ILE A 20 -14.59 5.37 -8.11
CA ILE A 20 -15.81 5.56 -7.30
C ILE A 20 -15.71 4.78 -5.98
N ILE A 21 -15.18 3.57 -6.02
CA ILE A 21 -15.04 2.70 -4.85
C ILE A 21 -13.94 3.23 -3.92
N GLN A 22 -12.79 3.64 -4.43
CA GLN A 22 -11.73 4.27 -3.64
C GLN A 22 -12.22 5.53 -2.92
N ASN A 23 -12.91 6.43 -3.64
CA ASN A 23 -13.48 7.63 -3.03
C ASN A 23 -14.52 7.30 -1.96
N GLY A 24 -15.34 6.27 -2.17
CA GLY A 24 -16.30 5.76 -1.18
C GLY A 24 -15.65 5.18 0.08
N ALA A 25 -14.35 4.89 0.03
CA ALA A 25 -13.59 4.30 1.13
C ALA A 25 -12.86 5.32 2.03
N ILE A 26 -12.64 6.56 1.58
CA ILE A 26 -11.83 7.58 2.26
C ILE A 26 -12.28 7.83 3.71
N GLU A 27 -13.59 7.85 3.95
CA GLU A 27 -14.17 8.15 5.26
C GLU A 27 -14.49 6.88 6.09
N LEU A 28 -14.13 5.69 5.59
CA LEU A 28 -14.44 4.44 6.29
C LEU A 28 -13.54 4.25 7.50
N LYS A 29 -14.17 3.95 8.63
CA LYS A 29 -13.47 3.55 9.85
C LYS A 29 -13.05 2.09 9.79
N GLU A 30 -12.13 1.71 10.67
CA GLU A 30 -11.75 0.31 10.89
C GLU A 30 -12.99 -0.56 11.16
N GLY A 31 -13.07 -1.71 10.49
CA GLY A 31 -14.19 -2.64 10.61
C GLY A 31 -15.46 -2.21 9.86
N GLN A 32 -15.50 -1.01 9.28
CA GLN A 32 -16.66 -0.55 8.52
C GLN A 32 -16.64 -1.11 7.09
N GLN A 33 -17.75 -1.73 6.70
CA GLN A 33 -17.93 -2.24 5.34
C GLN A 33 -18.17 -1.10 4.35
N HIS A 34 -17.75 -1.32 3.11
CA HIS A 34 -17.94 -0.37 2.02
C HIS A 34 -19.44 -0.17 1.69
N PRO A 35 -19.94 1.08 1.55
CA PRO A 35 -21.38 1.36 1.38
C PRO A 35 -21.97 0.74 0.10
N TYR A 36 -21.15 0.62 -0.96
CA TYR A 36 -21.59 0.04 -2.23
C TYR A 36 -21.52 -1.49 -2.30
N HIS A 37 -20.97 -2.19 -1.29
CA HIS A 37 -20.82 -3.66 -1.34
C HIS A 37 -22.15 -4.37 -1.60
N ASN A 38 -23.19 -4.05 -0.82
CA ASN A 38 -24.48 -4.71 -0.94
C ASN A 38 -25.18 -4.42 -2.27
N GLN A 39 -25.09 -3.18 -2.76
CA GLN A 39 -25.67 -2.79 -4.05
C GLN A 39 -24.98 -3.56 -5.20
N LEU A 40 -23.65 -3.54 -5.27
CA LEU A 40 -22.88 -4.18 -6.34
C LEU A 40 -22.90 -5.72 -6.28
N SER A 41 -23.16 -6.27 -5.09
CA SER A 41 -23.48 -7.68 -4.93
C SER A 41 -24.86 -7.99 -5.51
N SER A 42 -25.87 -7.20 -5.16
CA SER A 42 -27.27 -7.42 -5.55
C SER A 42 -27.54 -7.29 -7.05
N ASP A 43 -26.84 -6.39 -7.74
CA ASP A 43 -27.00 -6.17 -9.19
C ASP A 43 -26.09 -7.09 -10.04
N GLY A 44 -25.27 -7.92 -9.39
CA GLY A 44 -24.36 -8.87 -10.04
C GLY A 44 -23.06 -8.26 -10.56
N THR A 45 -22.77 -6.99 -10.27
CA THR A 45 -21.52 -6.33 -10.68
C THR A 45 -20.30 -7.06 -10.12
N ILE A 46 -20.32 -7.44 -8.84
CA ILE A 46 -19.24 -8.23 -8.22
C ILE A 46 -19.00 -9.52 -9.01
N THR A 47 -20.06 -10.26 -9.35
CA THR A 47 -19.94 -11.50 -10.13
C THR A 47 -19.30 -11.27 -11.49
N LYS A 48 -19.64 -10.17 -12.16
CA LYS A 48 -19.03 -9.81 -13.46
C LYS A 48 -17.55 -9.44 -13.32
N LEU A 49 -17.18 -8.70 -12.27
CA LEU A 49 -15.77 -8.38 -11.99
C LEU A 49 -14.96 -9.65 -11.69
N ILE A 50 -15.50 -10.60 -10.93
CA ILE A 50 -14.86 -11.92 -10.71
C ILE A 50 -14.63 -12.64 -12.05
N GLN A 51 -15.63 -12.67 -12.93
CA GLN A 51 -15.51 -13.32 -14.25
C GLN A 51 -14.43 -12.64 -15.10
N GLN A 52 -14.34 -11.31 -15.07
CA GLN A 52 -13.33 -10.56 -15.80
C GLN A 52 -11.93 -10.78 -15.24
N PHE A 53 -11.78 -10.82 -13.91
CA PHE A 53 -10.48 -11.08 -13.25
C PHE A 53 -9.91 -12.46 -13.57
N LYS A 54 -10.77 -13.45 -13.84
CA LYS A 54 -10.35 -14.80 -14.23
C LYS A 54 -9.93 -14.91 -15.69
N ASP A 55 -10.21 -13.91 -16.52
CA ASP A 55 -9.86 -13.92 -17.93
C ASP A 55 -8.40 -13.47 -18.13
N LYS A 56 -7.48 -14.44 -18.13
CA LYS A 56 -6.03 -14.24 -18.25
C LYS A 56 -5.57 -13.38 -19.44
N ASN A 57 -6.42 -13.16 -20.45
CA ASN A 57 -6.08 -12.33 -21.60
C ASN A 57 -6.22 -10.83 -21.33
N LYS A 58 -6.65 -10.42 -20.14
CA LYS A 58 -6.95 -9.03 -19.77
C LYS A 58 -6.13 -8.54 -18.59
N ASP A 59 -4.82 -8.76 -18.64
CA ASP A 59 -3.96 -8.55 -17.46
C ASP A 59 -3.96 -7.11 -16.94
N ILE A 60 -4.04 -6.12 -17.84
CA ILE A 60 -4.04 -4.69 -17.50
C ILE A 60 -5.19 -4.33 -16.54
N ILE A 61 -6.38 -4.90 -16.72
CA ILE A 61 -7.54 -4.59 -15.85
C ILE A 61 -7.53 -5.36 -14.54
N HIS A 62 -6.72 -6.42 -14.43
CA HIS A 62 -6.71 -7.24 -13.23
C HIS A 62 -6.25 -6.44 -12.01
N PHE A 63 -5.32 -5.51 -12.21
CA PHE A 63 -4.85 -4.63 -11.14
C PHE A 63 -6.00 -3.77 -10.59
N TYR A 64 -6.70 -3.05 -11.46
CA TYR A 64 -7.85 -2.22 -11.06
C TYR A 64 -8.99 -3.02 -10.43
N ILE A 65 -9.24 -4.24 -10.94
CA ILE A 65 -10.24 -5.13 -10.33
C ILE A 65 -9.79 -5.60 -8.95
N ALA A 66 -8.50 -5.97 -8.78
CA ALA A 66 -7.95 -6.35 -7.48
C ALA A 66 -8.08 -5.19 -6.49
N GLN A 67 -7.67 -3.97 -6.87
CA GLN A 67 -7.83 -2.77 -6.04
C GLN A 67 -9.30 -2.56 -5.66
N THR A 68 -10.20 -2.59 -6.64
CA THR A 68 -11.64 -2.49 -6.39
C THR A 68 -12.10 -3.51 -5.33
N PHE A 69 -11.61 -4.75 -5.40
CA PHE A 69 -11.91 -5.76 -4.40
C PHE A 69 -11.32 -5.45 -3.02
N ALA A 70 -10.09 -4.93 -2.92
CA ALA A 70 -9.49 -4.57 -1.65
C ALA A 70 -10.33 -3.55 -0.86
N TYR A 71 -10.77 -2.49 -1.53
CA TYR A 71 -11.62 -1.46 -0.93
C TYR A 71 -13.04 -1.97 -0.67
N LEU A 72 -13.65 -2.69 -1.62
CA LEU A 72 -15.03 -3.15 -1.52
C LEU A 72 -15.21 -4.24 -0.46
N PHE A 73 -14.20 -5.09 -0.26
CA PHE A 73 -14.18 -6.16 0.73
C PHE A 73 -13.38 -5.82 1.98
N LYS A 74 -13.14 -4.53 2.25
CA LYS A 74 -12.66 -4.07 3.56
C LYS A 74 -13.57 -4.64 4.66
N ALA A 75 -12.95 -5.26 5.67
CA ALA A 75 -13.62 -5.97 6.78
C ALA A 75 -14.57 -7.12 6.33
N LEU A 76 -14.40 -7.65 5.11
CA LEU A 76 -15.14 -8.79 4.57
C LEU A 76 -14.18 -9.85 4.00
N PRO A 77 -14.59 -11.14 3.98
CA PRO A 77 -13.79 -12.18 3.36
C PRO A 77 -13.77 -11.99 1.84
N LEU A 78 -12.58 -12.02 1.23
CA LEU A 78 -12.48 -12.01 -0.23
C LEU A 78 -13.17 -13.23 -0.84
N PRO A 79 -13.71 -13.13 -2.08
CA PRO A 79 -14.29 -14.27 -2.78
C PRO A 79 -13.29 -15.45 -2.84
N PRO A 80 -13.65 -16.64 -2.30
CA PRO A 80 -12.68 -17.73 -2.10
C PRO A 80 -11.96 -18.20 -3.36
N ASP A 81 -12.59 -18.05 -4.52
CA ASP A 81 -12.13 -18.49 -5.83
C ASP A 81 -11.09 -17.57 -6.48
N ILE A 82 -10.94 -16.33 -6.00
CA ILE A 82 -9.92 -15.37 -6.47
C ILE A 82 -9.08 -14.78 -5.34
N LYS A 83 -9.37 -15.14 -4.08
CA LYS A 83 -8.68 -14.62 -2.88
C LYS A 83 -7.15 -14.66 -3.00
N LYS A 84 -6.60 -15.83 -3.33
CA LYS A 84 -5.14 -15.99 -3.45
C LYS A 84 -4.58 -15.13 -4.59
N ASP A 85 -5.24 -15.15 -5.74
CA ASP A 85 -4.81 -14.41 -6.93
C ASP A 85 -4.88 -12.89 -6.75
N ILE A 86 -5.77 -12.37 -5.90
CA ILE A 86 -5.81 -10.95 -5.51
C ILE A 86 -4.66 -10.62 -4.57
N ILE A 87 -4.49 -11.42 -3.50
CA ILE A 87 -3.45 -11.16 -2.49
C ILE A 87 -2.05 -11.20 -3.12
N GLU A 88 -1.78 -12.18 -3.99
CA GLU A 88 -0.49 -12.29 -4.68
C GLU A 88 -0.25 -11.13 -5.67
N LYS A 89 -1.29 -10.46 -6.17
CA LYS A 89 -1.14 -9.27 -7.03
C LYS A 89 -0.70 -8.05 -6.24
N PHE A 90 -0.98 -8.03 -4.94
CA PHE A 90 -0.58 -6.94 -4.07
C PHE A 90 0.77 -7.16 -3.41
N LYS A 91 1.23 -8.40 -3.27
CA LYS A 91 2.58 -8.65 -2.75
C LYS A 91 3.63 -8.36 -3.84
N PRO A 92 4.78 -7.75 -3.50
CA PRO A 92 5.13 -7.12 -2.23
C PRO A 92 4.80 -5.62 -2.17
N ASP A 93 4.19 -5.07 -3.23
CA ASP A 93 4.20 -3.63 -3.46
C ASP A 93 2.98 -2.90 -2.89
N GLU A 94 1.78 -3.45 -2.99
CA GLU A 94 0.51 -2.78 -2.68
C GLU A 94 0.07 -3.02 -1.23
N ILE A 95 0.85 -2.46 -0.32
CA ILE A 95 0.67 -2.66 1.12
C ILE A 95 -0.60 -1.99 1.66
N GLU A 96 -1.04 -0.87 1.08
CA GLU A 96 -2.28 -0.20 1.47
C GLU A 96 -3.49 -1.14 1.29
N GLU A 97 -3.60 -1.75 0.12
CA GLU A 97 -4.66 -2.69 -0.23
C GLU A 97 -4.62 -3.94 0.64
N LEU A 98 -3.41 -4.48 0.91
CA LEU A 98 -3.24 -5.58 1.87
C LEU A 98 -3.73 -5.19 3.26
N ALA A 99 -3.44 -3.97 3.72
CA ALA A 99 -3.88 -3.49 5.02
C ALA A 99 -5.41 -3.42 5.12
N PHE A 100 -6.11 -2.98 4.07
CA PHE A 100 -7.59 -2.99 4.03
C PHE A 100 -8.19 -4.39 4.08
N ILE A 101 -7.63 -5.31 3.29
CA ILE A 101 -8.09 -6.72 3.25
C ILE A 101 -7.81 -7.43 4.58
N ALA A 102 -6.74 -7.05 5.28
CA ALA A 102 -6.37 -7.59 6.58
C ALA A 102 -7.33 -7.20 7.72
N GLU A 103 -8.31 -6.31 7.51
CA GLU A 103 -9.36 -6.11 8.51
C GLU A 103 -10.32 -7.30 8.63
N CYS A 104 -10.27 -8.25 7.70
CA CYS A 104 -10.97 -9.51 7.82
C CYS A 104 -10.00 -10.66 8.13
N PRO A 105 -10.16 -11.37 9.27
CA PRO A 105 -9.27 -12.46 9.67
C PRO A 105 -9.25 -13.64 8.70
N ASP A 106 -10.34 -13.87 7.96
CA ASP A 106 -10.45 -14.94 6.96
C ASP A 106 -9.47 -14.77 5.78
N ASN A 107 -8.83 -13.60 5.65
CA ASN A 107 -7.84 -13.32 4.62
C ASN A 107 -6.39 -13.52 5.12
N HIS A 108 -6.17 -13.62 6.44
CA HIS A 108 -4.82 -13.54 7.03
C HIS A 108 -3.91 -14.69 6.64
N ASP A 109 -4.41 -15.93 6.61
CA ASP A 109 -3.59 -17.09 6.24
C ASP A 109 -3.04 -16.96 4.82
N ALA A 110 -3.83 -16.40 3.90
CA ALA A 110 -3.39 -16.15 2.52
C ALA A 110 -2.41 -14.97 2.42
N ILE A 111 -2.62 -13.91 3.23
CA ILE A 111 -1.66 -12.80 3.33
C ILE A 111 -0.31 -13.30 3.85
N LEU A 112 -0.31 -14.16 4.87
CA LEU A 112 0.89 -14.71 5.50
C LEU A 112 1.42 -15.99 4.83
N ASP A 113 0.85 -16.39 3.69
CA ASP A 113 1.36 -17.51 2.89
C ASP A 113 2.79 -17.20 2.41
N GLY A 114 3.65 -18.21 2.44
CA GLY A 114 5.06 -18.08 2.04
C GLY A 114 5.95 -17.28 3.02
N ASN A 115 5.61 -17.21 4.31
CA ASN A 115 6.35 -16.46 5.33
C ASN A 115 6.44 -14.95 5.07
N TYR A 116 5.39 -14.38 4.47
CA TYR A 116 5.34 -12.98 4.07
C TYR A 116 5.49 -11.98 5.23
N GLU A 117 5.30 -12.40 6.49
CA GLU A 117 5.61 -11.59 7.68
C GLU A 117 7.06 -11.07 7.68
N ASN A 118 7.99 -11.81 7.08
CA ASN A 118 9.40 -11.40 7.01
C ASN A 118 9.62 -10.25 6.01
N ASN A 119 8.72 -10.08 5.05
CA ASN A 119 8.75 -9.01 4.05
C ASN A 119 8.13 -7.70 4.56
N LEU A 120 7.49 -7.70 5.74
CA LEU A 120 6.95 -6.48 6.32
C LEU A 120 8.09 -5.48 6.61
N PHE A 121 7.84 -4.22 6.28
CA PHE A 121 8.81 -3.11 6.39
C PHE A 121 10.03 -3.20 5.47
N GLN A 122 9.93 -3.89 4.33
CA GLN A 122 11.00 -3.85 3.30
C GLN A 122 11.12 -2.50 2.59
N LYS A 123 10.09 -1.64 2.65
CA LYS A 123 10.07 -0.32 2.00
C LYS A 123 9.70 0.76 3.00
N GLU A 124 10.68 1.60 3.32
CA GLU A 124 10.57 2.65 4.33
C GLU A 124 9.48 3.69 3.99
N ASN A 125 9.37 4.09 2.73
CA ASN A 125 8.35 5.04 2.27
C ASN A 125 6.89 4.52 2.42
N LYS A 126 6.69 3.22 2.70
CA LYS A 126 5.38 2.59 2.97
C LYS A 126 5.17 2.22 4.44
N SER A 127 6.01 2.71 5.35
CA SER A 127 6.00 2.32 6.77
C SER A 127 4.65 2.50 7.47
N PHE A 128 3.90 3.56 7.17
CA PHE A 128 2.57 3.75 7.74
C PHE A 128 1.60 2.59 7.40
N TYR A 129 1.58 2.16 6.13
CA TYR A 129 0.73 1.06 5.70
C TYR A 129 1.22 -0.29 6.23
N TYR A 130 2.54 -0.49 6.36
CA TYR A 130 3.08 -1.67 7.04
C TYR A 130 2.65 -1.72 8.51
N LEU A 131 2.64 -0.58 9.22
CA LEU A 131 2.11 -0.51 10.58
C LEU A 131 0.62 -0.84 10.64
N LEU A 132 -0.17 -0.35 9.69
CA LEU A 132 -1.61 -0.65 9.62
C LEU A 132 -1.86 -2.14 9.34
N LEU A 133 -1.16 -2.73 8.37
CA LEU A 133 -1.23 -4.15 8.07
C LEU A 133 -0.81 -5.00 9.28
N THR A 134 0.31 -4.65 9.92
CA THR A 134 0.80 -5.30 11.14
C THR A 134 -0.23 -5.24 12.26
N HIS A 135 -0.81 -4.06 12.50
CA HIS A 135 -1.86 -3.87 13.49
C HIS A 135 -3.06 -4.78 13.23
N ASN A 136 -3.58 -4.80 12.00
CA ASN A 136 -4.75 -5.59 11.64
C ASN A 136 -4.49 -7.11 11.78
N LEU A 137 -3.31 -7.59 11.37
CA LEU A 137 -2.90 -8.98 11.55
C LEU A 137 -2.78 -9.37 13.04
N LEU A 138 -2.24 -8.48 13.89
CA LEU A 138 -2.11 -8.71 15.32
C LEU A 138 -3.44 -8.62 16.08
N GLN A 139 -4.31 -7.70 15.67
CA GLN A 139 -5.59 -7.45 16.32
C GLN A 139 -6.58 -8.57 16.01
N PHE A 140 -6.78 -8.88 14.73
CA PHE A 140 -7.83 -9.79 14.28
C PHE A 140 -7.35 -11.22 14.02
N GLY A 141 -6.04 -11.46 13.87
CA GLY A 141 -5.52 -12.75 13.44
C GLY A 141 -5.73 -13.90 14.42
N SER A 142 -5.54 -15.13 13.93
CA SER A 142 -5.44 -16.31 14.79
C SER A 142 -4.21 -16.22 15.69
N ASN A 143 -4.18 -16.94 16.82
CA ASN A 143 -3.00 -16.94 17.70
C ASN A 143 -1.72 -17.32 16.94
N ALA A 144 -1.79 -18.27 16.02
CA ALA A 144 -0.66 -18.66 15.18
C ALA A 144 -0.16 -17.48 14.31
N ASN A 145 -1.07 -16.76 13.66
CA ASN A 145 -0.73 -15.60 12.84
C ASN A 145 -0.16 -14.46 13.68
N LYS A 146 -0.78 -14.17 14.83
CA LYS A 146 -0.31 -13.15 15.77
C LYS A 146 1.12 -13.42 16.23
N LYS A 147 1.43 -14.67 16.63
CA LYS A 147 2.78 -15.08 17.06
C LYS A 147 3.80 -14.87 15.93
N ARG A 148 3.52 -15.40 14.74
CA ARG A 148 4.40 -15.25 13.56
C ARG A 148 4.72 -13.78 13.28
N VAL A 149 3.68 -12.95 13.17
CA VAL A 149 3.83 -11.51 12.88
C VAL A 149 4.59 -10.80 14.00
N ALA A 150 4.19 -10.99 15.26
CA ALA A 150 4.83 -10.34 16.41
C ALA A 150 6.33 -10.64 16.48
N LEU A 151 6.72 -11.90 16.25
CA LEU A 151 8.12 -12.32 16.29
C LEU A 151 8.95 -11.73 15.14
N ALA A 152 8.36 -11.56 13.96
CA ALA A 152 9.03 -11.06 12.76
C ALA A 152 9.21 -9.53 12.74
N VAL A 153 8.29 -8.77 13.34
CA VAL A 153 8.24 -7.30 13.16
C VAL A 153 8.54 -6.49 14.42
N LYS A 154 8.72 -7.12 15.59
CA LYS A 154 8.92 -6.41 16.87
C LYS A 154 9.99 -5.31 16.79
N ASP A 155 11.21 -5.68 16.42
CA ASP A 155 12.34 -4.75 16.40
C ASP A 155 12.08 -3.57 15.44
N LYS A 156 11.46 -3.86 14.28
CA LYS A 156 11.05 -2.86 13.29
C LYS A 156 9.98 -1.90 13.82
N VAL A 157 9.00 -2.40 14.56
CA VAL A 157 7.94 -1.58 15.16
C VAL A 157 8.48 -0.72 16.32
N GLU A 158 9.42 -1.22 17.10
CA GLU A 158 10.03 -0.48 18.22
C GLU A 158 10.78 0.77 17.76
N ILE A 159 11.46 0.69 16.60
CA ILE A 159 12.19 1.82 16.01
C ILE A 159 11.28 3.03 15.78
N PHE A 160 10.03 2.82 15.32
CA PHE A 160 9.05 3.89 15.08
C PHE A 160 8.50 4.56 16.35
N ILE A 161 8.98 4.20 17.54
CA ILE A 161 8.61 4.86 18.80
C ILE A 161 9.73 5.79 19.29
N ILE A 162 10.94 5.64 18.75
CA ILE A 162 12.12 6.45 19.08
C ILE A 162 11.97 7.82 18.41
N ASP A 163 11.95 8.88 19.22
CA ASP A 163 11.73 10.24 18.73
C ASP A 163 12.81 10.70 17.74
N GLU A 164 14.08 10.38 18.01
CA GLU A 164 15.22 10.74 17.15
C GLU A 164 15.11 10.11 15.76
N PHE A 165 14.84 8.80 15.69
CA PHE A 165 14.63 8.11 14.41
C PHE A 165 13.44 8.69 13.64
N LEU A 166 12.31 8.93 14.31
CA LEU A 166 11.14 9.52 13.66
C LEU A 166 11.44 10.91 13.09
N ASP A 167 12.18 11.73 13.84
CA ASP A 167 12.49 13.09 13.43
C ASP A 167 13.41 13.12 12.18
N GLU A 168 14.32 12.15 12.04
CA GLU A 168 15.11 11.92 10.82
C GLU A 168 14.23 11.39 9.68
N PHE A 169 13.45 10.34 9.94
CA PHE A 169 12.56 9.70 8.98
C PHE A 169 11.57 10.70 8.34
N ILE A 170 11.01 11.63 9.12
CA ILE A 170 10.05 12.62 8.60
C ILE A 170 10.73 13.72 7.78
N GLN A 171 12.01 14.01 8.03
CA GLN A 171 12.75 14.94 7.19
C GLN A 171 12.91 14.39 5.77
N GLU A 172 13.14 13.08 5.65
CA GLU A 172 13.19 12.39 4.36
C GLU A 172 11.81 12.26 3.72
N TYR A 173 10.78 11.95 4.52
CA TYR A 173 9.42 11.65 4.06
C TYR A 173 8.39 12.68 4.55
N SER A 174 8.57 13.95 4.18
CA SER A 174 7.79 15.09 4.68
C SER A 174 6.27 15.02 4.51
N TRP A 175 5.75 14.17 3.61
CA TRP A 175 4.31 13.94 3.44
C TRP A 175 3.69 13.05 4.52
N ILE A 176 4.50 12.42 5.37
CA ILE A 176 4.07 11.48 6.41
C ILE A 176 3.76 12.22 7.71
N GLN A 177 2.63 11.90 8.33
CA GLN A 177 2.24 12.49 9.61
C GLN A 177 2.90 11.78 10.79
N ARG A 178 3.86 12.47 11.43
CA ARG A 178 4.59 12.01 12.63
C ARG A 178 3.73 11.29 13.66
N ASP A 179 2.68 11.98 14.09
CA ASP A 179 1.85 11.52 15.19
C ASP A 179 1.03 10.29 14.81
N GLN A 180 0.67 10.15 13.53
CA GLN A 180 -0.04 8.96 13.04
C GLN A 180 0.86 7.73 13.08
N ILE A 181 2.09 7.82 12.57
CA ILE A 181 3.06 6.72 12.66
C ILE A 181 3.33 6.36 14.12
N LYS A 182 3.66 7.35 14.96
CA LYS A 182 4.00 7.08 16.35
C LYS A 182 2.83 6.49 17.13
N SER A 183 1.60 6.97 16.89
CA SER A 183 0.39 6.41 17.50
C SER A 183 0.17 4.96 17.07
N LYS A 184 0.22 4.69 15.76
CA LYS A 184 -0.04 3.34 15.24
C LYS A 184 1.06 2.35 15.64
N ALA A 185 2.32 2.78 15.71
CA ALA A 185 3.44 1.98 16.22
C ALA A 185 3.25 1.61 17.70
N LYS A 186 2.77 2.54 18.54
CA LYS A 186 2.43 2.24 19.93
C LYS A 186 1.29 1.23 20.06
N GLU A 187 0.25 1.36 19.24
CA GLU A 187 -0.87 0.40 19.20
C GLU A 187 -0.37 -1.00 18.83
N ALA A 188 0.39 -1.12 17.73
CA ALA A 188 0.99 -2.37 17.29
C ALA A 188 1.92 -2.98 18.36
N LEU A 189 2.81 -2.17 18.97
CA LEU A 189 3.71 -2.65 20.01
C LEU A 189 2.95 -3.16 21.25
N SER A 190 1.83 -2.53 21.62
CA SER A 190 1.00 -3.03 22.72
C SER A 190 0.40 -4.40 22.42
N LEU A 191 -0.02 -4.64 21.17
CA LEU A 191 -0.50 -5.96 20.74
C LEU A 191 0.63 -7.00 20.74
N ILE A 192 1.83 -6.62 20.26
CA ILE A 192 3.02 -7.49 20.28
C ILE A 192 3.34 -7.94 21.70
N LYS A 193 3.37 -7.01 22.68
CA LYS A 193 3.62 -7.35 24.09
C LYS A 193 2.59 -8.34 24.65
N THR A 194 1.32 -8.16 24.29
CA THR A 194 0.25 -9.09 24.67
C THR A 194 0.50 -10.50 24.11
N VAL A 195 0.99 -10.59 22.87
CA VAL A 195 1.34 -11.87 22.23
C VAL A 195 2.57 -12.51 22.89
N GLU A 196 3.58 -11.72 23.27
CA GLU A 196 4.76 -12.22 23.99
C GLU A 196 4.40 -12.81 25.36
N GLU A 197 3.51 -12.15 26.11
CA GLU A 197 3.00 -12.66 27.39
C GLU A 197 2.26 -14.00 27.21
N LEU A 198 1.51 -14.17 26.12
CA LEU A 198 0.83 -15.43 25.80
C LEU A 198 1.84 -16.54 25.48
N ILE A 199 2.87 -16.23 24.68
CA ILE A 199 3.95 -17.18 24.35
C ILE A 199 4.67 -17.66 25.62
N GLU A 200 4.96 -16.73 26.54
CA GLU A 200 5.60 -17.05 27.82
C GLU A 200 4.72 -17.97 28.68
N GLN A 201 3.41 -17.71 28.75
CA GLN A 201 2.46 -18.55 29.49
C GLN A 201 2.32 -19.96 28.92
N GLU A 202 2.46 -20.11 27.59
CA GLU A 202 2.40 -21.40 26.91
C GLU A 202 3.72 -22.19 26.99
N GLY A 203 4.80 -21.57 27.47
CA GLY A 203 6.12 -22.19 27.61
C GLY A 203 6.85 -22.39 26.29
N GLU A 204 6.42 -21.72 25.21
CA GLU A 204 7.00 -21.85 23.86
C GLU A 204 8.27 -21.00 23.66
N PHE A 205 8.68 -20.23 24.67
CA PHE A 205 9.75 -19.23 24.54
C PHE A 205 11.12 -19.86 24.19
N GLU A 206 11.42 -21.03 24.76
CA GLU A 206 12.69 -21.73 24.52
C GLU A 206 12.81 -22.20 23.06
N GLU A 207 11.71 -22.67 22.47
CA GLU A 207 11.65 -23.15 21.08
C GLU A 207 11.78 -21.99 20.09
N ILE A 208 11.08 -20.89 20.34
CA ILE A 208 11.14 -19.68 19.50
C ILE A 208 12.54 -19.06 19.53
N ASN A 209 13.18 -18.98 20.70
CA ASN A 209 14.50 -18.38 20.80
C ASN A 209 15.55 -19.21 20.05
N ALA A 210 15.46 -20.54 20.12
CA ALA A 210 16.32 -21.43 19.34
C ALA A 210 16.13 -21.23 17.82
N GLN A 211 14.89 -21.07 17.36
CA GLN A 211 14.58 -20.85 15.94
C GLN A 211 15.08 -19.50 15.43
N LYS A 212 14.96 -18.42 16.23
CA LYS A 212 15.52 -17.10 15.89
C LYS A 212 17.04 -17.13 15.74
N ILE A 213 17.74 -17.80 16.64
CA ILE A 213 19.20 -17.94 16.57
C ILE A 213 19.58 -18.69 15.29
N TRP A 214 18.87 -19.76 14.96
CA TRP A 214 19.15 -20.55 13.77
C TRP A 214 18.90 -19.80 12.46
N ASN A 215 17.86 -18.98 12.39
CA ASN A 215 17.59 -18.16 11.19
C ASN A 215 18.66 -17.07 11.00
N ARG A 216 19.07 -16.37 12.07
CA ARG A 216 20.15 -15.37 11.97
C ARG A 216 21.46 -15.96 11.45
N GLN A 217 21.79 -17.18 11.90
CA GLN A 217 23.00 -17.87 11.43
C GLN A 217 22.96 -18.22 9.94
N LYS A 218 21.78 -18.39 9.34
CA LYS A 218 21.67 -18.63 7.90
C LYS A 218 21.86 -17.36 7.08
N ASP A 219 21.28 -16.26 7.54
CA ASP A 219 21.40 -14.97 6.86
C ASP A 219 22.87 -14.52 6.84
N ASP A 220 23.62 -14.77 7.93
CA ASP A 220 25.06 -14.47 8.02
C ASP A 220 25.94 -15.39 7.13
N GLU A 221 25.50 -16.61 6.80
CA GLU A 221 26.26 -17.56 5.96
C GLU A 221 26.09 -17.30 4.45
N GLU A 222 25.00 -16.64 4.02
CA GLU A 222 24.74 -16.32 2.60
C GLU A 222 25.42 -15.01 2.14
N GLU A 223 25.87 -14.14 3.04
CA GLU A 223 26.59 -12.88 2.69
C GLU A 223 28.09 -13.07 2.39
N ASP A 224 28.70 -14.21 2.73
CA ASP A 224 30.15 -14.44 2.57
C ASP A 224 30.56 -15.05 1.20
N ASP A 225 29.61 -15.45 0.33
CA ASP A 225 29.90 -16.13 -0.94
C ASP A 225 29.83 -15.24 -2.21
N GLU A 226 29.47 -13.95 -2.10
CA GLU A 226 29.35 -13.05 -3.27
C GLU A 226 30.54 -12.10 -3.53
N ASN A 227 31.61 -12.13 -2.72
CA ASN A 227 32.67 -11.10 -2.76
C ASN A 227 34.00 -11.50 -3.44
N ASP A 228 33.99 -12.45 -4.38
CA ASP A 228 35.22 -12.95 -5.06
C ASP A 228 35.16 -12.88 -6.61
N ASN A 229 34.31 -12.03 -7.18
CA ASN A 229 34.39 -11.63 -8.60
C ASN A 229 34.94 -10.22 -8.73
N GLU A 230 36.26 -10.09 -8.53
CA GLU A 230 37.07 -8.96 -8.94
C GLU A 230 37.02 -8.88 -10.49
N ILE A 231 36.01 -8.19 -11.03
CA ILE A 231 35.95 -7.88 -12.47
C ILE A 231 36.90 -6.70 -12.70
N ASP A 232 38.07 -7.03 -13.25
CA ASP A 232 39.06 -6.12 -13.80
C ASP A 232 38.45 -5.40 -15.01
N TYR A 233 37.89 -4.21 -14.80
CA TYR A 233 37.44 -3.34 -15.89
C TYR A 233 38.65 -2.53 -16.37
N ASP A 234 39.26 -3.01 -17.45
CA ASP A 234 40.15 -2.23 -18.29
C ASP A 234 39.36 -1.03 -18.86
N ASP A 235 39.83 0.17 -18.50
CA ASP A 235 39.49 1.47 -19.08
C ASP A 235 39.58 1.42 -20.62
N GLU A 236 38.44 1.51 -21.31
CA GLU A 236 38.38 2.09 -22.65
C GLU A 236 37.49 3.33 -22.61
N GLU A 237 38.16 4.48 -22.60
CA GLU A 237 37.62 5.80 -22.92
C GLU A 237 36.99 5.75 -24.32
N ASP A 238 35.66 5.85 -24.41
CA ASP A 238 35.00 6.25 -25.65
C ASP A 238 34.17 7.52 -25.38
N GLU A 239 34.70 8.61 -25.93
CA GLU A 239 34.06 9.91 -26.09
C GLU A 239 32.86 9.77 -27.04
N GLU A 240 31.64 9.99 -26.55
CA GLU A 240 30.53 10.41 -27.41
C GLU A 240 29.86 11.67 -26.84
N GLU A 241 30.38 12.81 -27.30
CA GLU A 241 29.62 14.07 -27.40
C GLU A 241 28.52 13.89 -28.44
N GLN A 242 27.24 13.88 -28.04
CA GLN A 242 26.13 14.24 -28.95
C GLN A 242 25.06 15.07 -28.25
N ASP A 243 24.98 16.33 -28.69
CA ASP A 243 23.80 17.13 -29.01
C ASP A 243 22.62 17.11 -28.05
N ASN A 244 22.51 18.17 -27.25
CA ASN A 244 21.32 18.49 -26.48
C ASN A 244 20.88 19.94 -26.76
N ASP A 245 20.39 20.19 -27.97
CA ASP A 245 20.07 21.52 -28.51
C ASP A 245 18.56 21.73 -28.73
N ASN A 246 17.70 21.19 -27.84
CA ASN A 246 16.23 21.28 -28.01
C ASN A 246 15.46 21.60 -26.71
N ARG A 247 16.09 22.26 -25.73
CA ARG A 247 15.44 22.55 -24.43
C ARG A 247 14.96 24.00 -24.25
N GLU A 248 15.06 24.87 -25.25
CA GLU A 248 14.63 26.28 -25.13
C GLU A 248 13.20 26.56 -25.62
N GLU A 249 12.54 25.64 -26.33
CA GLU A 249 11.21 25.94 -26.93
C GLU A 249 10.02 25.63 -25.99
N TYR A 250 10.23 24.91 -24.89
CA TYR A 250 9.16 24.54 -23.94
C TYR A 250 8.91 25.57 -22.83
N ASP A 251 9.87 26.45 -22.53
CA ASP A 251 9.74 27.40 -21.43
C ASP A 251 8.94 28.67 -21.83
N GLU A 252 8.88 29.03 -23.12
CA GLU A 252 8.08 30.18 -23.58
C GLU A 252 6.56 29.91 -23.63
N GLU A 253 6.12 28.65 -23.74
CA GLU A 253 4.69 28.31 -23.74
C GLU A 253 4.07 28.37 -22.34
N ILE A 254 4.86 28.01 -21.31
CA ILE A 254 4.42 28.02 -19.90
C ILE A 254 4.26 29.45 -19.36
N GLU A 255 5.07 30.42 -19.81
CA GLU A 255 4.88 31.81 -19.40
C GLU A 255 3.64 32.46 -20.03
N LYS A 256 3.27 32.11 -21.27
CA LYS A 256 2.06 32.65 -21.93
C LYS A 256 0.76 32.16 -21.31
N GLU A 257 0.71 30.93 -20.77
CA GLU A 257 -0.49 30.44 -20.08
C GLU A 257 -0.70 31.11 -18.70
N LYS A 258 0.38 31.46 -17.99
CA LYS A 258 0.29 32.14 -16.69
C LYS A 258 -0.23 33.58 -16.81
N ASP A 259 0.13 34.29 -17.87
CA ASP A 259 -0.34 35.66 -18.12
C ASP A 259 -1.83 35.73 -18.50
N ASN A 260 -2.38 34.69 -19.14
CA ASN A 260 -3.80 34.62 -19.45
C ASN A 260 -4.64 34.30 -18.20
N GLN A 261 -4.19 33.40 -17.32
CA GLN A 261 -4.92 33.08 -16.08
C GLN A 261 -4.97 34.25 -15.08
N MET A 262 -4.00 35.18 -15.11
CA MET A 262 -4.05 36.38 -14.26
C MET A 262 -5.00 37.47 -14.76
N LYS A 263 -5.37 37.48 -16.05
CA LYS A 263 -6.31 38.46 -16.59
C LYS A 263 -7.76 38.09 -16.24
N ASP A 264 -8.11 36.82 -16.35
CA ASP A 264 -9.47 36.36 -16.06
C ASP A 264 -9.84 36.55 -14.58
N LYS A 265 -8.86 36.42 -13.66
CA LYS A 265 -9.07 36.69 -12.23
C LYS A 265 -9.29 38.15 -11.85
N LYS A 266 -8.85 39.11 -12.69
CA LYS A 266 -9.06 40.54 -12.41
C LYS A 266 -10.42 41.04 -12.86
N GLU A 267 -11.06 40.38 -13.82
CA GLU A 267 -12.41 40.76 -14.26
C GLU A 267 -13.49 40.27 -13.30
N GLU A 268 -13.27 39.17 -12.56
CA GLU A 268 -14.23 38.69 -11.54
C GLU A 268 -14.22 39.54 -10.25
N GLU A 269 -13.11 40.21 -9.89
CA GLU A 269 -13.04 41.04 -8.68
C GLU A 269 -13.66 42.44 -8.86
N GLU A 270 -13.93 42.90 -10.09
CA GLU A 270 -14.54 44.22 -10.36
C GLU A 270 -16.08 44.17 -10.44
N GLU A 271 -16.72 43.00 -10.47
CA GLU A 271 -18.20 42.88 -10.55
C GLU A 271 -18.90 42.83 -9.18
N ASP A 272 -18.18 42.61 -8.07
CA ASP A 272 -18.76 42.43 -6.73
C ASP A 272 -18.90 43.73 -5.91
N ASP A 273 -18.38 44.87 -6.37
CA ASP A 273 -18.35 46.13 -5.60
C ASP A 273 -19.53 47.09 -5.88
N ASP A 274 -20.43 46.79 -6.84
CA ASP A 274 -21.48 47.73 -7.28
C ASP A 274 -22.87 47.53 -6.61
N ASP A 275 -23.05 46.51 -5.77
CA ASP A 275 -24.39 46.15 -5.26
C ASP A 275 -24.81 46.77 -3.90
N ASP A 276 -23.98 47.61 -3.26
CA ASP A 276 -24.23 48.07 -1.87
C ASP A 276 -24.61 49.56 -1.68
N ILE A 277 -25.14 50.25 -2.70
CA ILE A 277 -25.51 51.69 -2.63
C ILE A 277 -27.03 51.99 -2.60
N ASN A 278 -27.92 51.03 -2.31
CA ASN A 278 -29.36 51.34 -2.15
C ASN A 278 -30.02 50.65 -0.95
N GLN A 279 -29.77 51.13 0.28
CA GLN A 279 -30.69 51.04 1.43
C GLN A 279 -30.64 52.28 2.31
#